data_AF-X1PRY8-F1
#
_entry.id   AF-X1PRY8-F1
#
_cell.length_a   1.000
_cell.length_b   1.000
_cell.length_c   1.000
_cell.angle_alpha   90.00
_cell.angle_beta   90.00
_cell.angle_gamma   90.00
#
_symmetry.space_group_name_H-M   'P 1'
#
loop_
_entity.id
_entity.type
_entity.pdbx_description
1 polymer ?
#
loop_
_entity_poly.entity_id
_entity_poly.type
_entity_poly.pdbx_seq_one_letter_code
_entity_poly.pdbx_strand_id
1 'polypeptide(L)' 'FMPKILYPYHYGKTNPQALVELLSDVKEIEVRIRKLR' A
#
# COMPACT_ATOMS: atom_id res chain seq x y z
N PHE A 1 -8.95 -11.52 -5.57
CA PHE A 1 -7.49 -11.43 -5.78
C PHE A 1 -6.94 -10.64 -4.59
N MET A 2 -6.21 -11.28 -3.67
CA MET A 2 -5.67 -10.66 -2.43
C MET A 2 -4.16 -10.91 -2.38
N PRO A 3 -3.33 -9.97 -2.87
CA PRO A 3 -1.89 -10.17 -2.88
C PRO A 3 -1.35 -10.16 -1.45
N LYS A 4 -0.43 -11.06 -1.13
CA LYS A 4 0.23 -11.09 0.18
C LYS A 4 0.99 -9.79 0.47
N ILE A 5 1.55 -9.16 -0.56
CA ILE A 5 2.32 -7.91 -0.43
C ILE A 5 1.85 -6.93 -1.51
N LEU A 6 1.58 -5.69 -1.10
CA LEU A 6 1.19 -4.59 -1.97
C LEU A 6 2.25 -3.49 -1.92
N TYR A 7 2.83 -3.15 -3.07
CA TYR A 7 3.74 -2.01 -3.21
C TYR A 7 3.00 -0.88 -3.93
N PRO A 8 2.72 0.26 -3.27
CA PRO A 8 2.18 1.43 -3.94
C PRO A 8 3.21 1.98 -4.93
N TYR A 9 2.84 2.04 -6.20
CA TYR A 9 3.67 2.60 -7.28
C TYR A 9 2.90 3.71 -8.01
N HIS A 10 3.62 4.61 -8.68
CA HIS A 10 3.06 5.75 -9.40
C HIS A 10 2.11 6.65 -8.58
N TYR A 11 2.35 6.78 -7.28
CA TYR A 11 1.50 7.59 -6.40
C TYR A 11 1.70 9.11 -6.59
N GLY A 12 2.67 9.56 -7.39
CA GLY A 12 2.87 10.98 -7.72
C GLY A 12 2.99 11.87 -6.48
N LYS A 13 1.94 12.68 -6.22
CA LYS A 13 1.82 13.56 -5.04
C LYS A 13 0.90 12.99 -3.93
N THR A 14 0.23 11.87 -4.18
CA THR A 14 -0.66 11.20 -3.24
C THR A 14 0.12 10.66 -2.05
N ASN A 15 -0.45 10.74 -0.85
CA ASN A 15 0.14 10.14 0.35
C ASN A 15 -0.19 8.63 0.40
N PRO A 16 0.77 7.72 0.18
CA PRO A 16 0.51 6.28 0.23
C PRO A 16 0.20 5.77 1.64
N GLN A 17 0.40 6.59 2.68
CA GLN A 17 0.07 6.22 4.05
C GLN A 17 -1.43 5.99 4.26
N ALA A 18 -2.28 6.73 3.53
CA ALA A 18 -3.73 6.52 3.56
C ALA A 18 -4.12 5.10 3.12
N LEU A 19 -3.36 4.50 2.20
CA LEU A 19 -3.61 3.12 1.75
C LEU A 19 -3.28 2.08 2.82
N VAL A 20 -2.26 2.35 3.65
CA VAL A 20 -1.92 1.49 4.80
C VAL A 20 -3.04 1.52 5.82
N GLU A 21 -3.58 2.71 6.11
CA GLU A 21 -4.68 2.89 7.06
C GLU A 21 -5.96 2.18 6.58
N LEU A 22 -6.34 2.38 5.32
CA LEU A 22 -7.53 1.75 4.73
C LEU A 22 -7.46 0.22 4.70
N LEU A 23 -6.27 -0.36 4.60
CA LEU A 23 -6.06 -1.80 4.54
C LEU A 23 -5.63 -2.42 5.87
N SER A 24 -5.64 -1.65 6.96
CA SER A 24 -5.17 -2.09 8.28
C SER A 24 -5.96 -3.28 8.85
N ASP A 25 -7.24 -3.39 8.50
CA ASP A 25 -8.10 -4.51 8.91
C ASP A 25 -7.95 -5.77 8.02
N VAL A 26 -7.27 -5.65 6.87
CA VAL A 26 -7.08 -6.76 5.92
C VAL A 26 -5.75 -7.45 6.20
N LYS A 27 -5.80 -8.49 7.04
CA LYS A 27 -4.61 -9.23 7.53
C LYS A 27 -3.86 -9.97 6.43
N GLU A 28 -4.51 -10.24 5.30
CA GLU A 28 -3.95 -10.95 4.16
C GLU A 28 -3.05 -10.07 3.27
N ILE A 29 -3.10 -8.74 3.43
CA ILE A 29 -2.40 -7.79 2.56
C ILE A 29 -1.39 -6.96 3.37
N GLU A 30 -0.10 -7.20 3.13
CA GLU A 30 0.97 -6.39 3.71
C GLU A 30 1.31 -5.21 2.78
N VAL A 31 0.97 -3.98 3.16
CA VAL A 31 1.31 -2.78 2.39
C VAL A 31 2.73 -2.33 2.74
N ARG A 32 3.62 -2.26 1.74
CA ARG A 32 5.00 -1.80 1.90
C ARG A 32 5.27 -0.56 1.09
N ILE A 33 5.52 0.56 1.77
CA ILE A 33 5.87 1.82 1.11
C ILE A 33 7.36 1.81 0.79
N ARG A 34 7.68 1.95 -0.50
CA ARG A 34 9.05 2.19 -1.00
C ARG A 34 9.05 3.47 -1.84
N LYS A 35 10.17 4.18 -1.86
CA LYS A 35 10.38 5.32 -2.76
C LYS A 35 10.65 4.81 -4.19
N LEU A 36 9.61 4.24 -4.80
CA LEU A 36 9.55 3.88 -6.21
C LEU A 36 8.87 5.05 -6.91
N ARG A 37 9.62 6.11 -7.20
CA ARG A 37 9.15 7.21 -8.03
C ARG A 37 9.53 6.94 -9.47
#